data_AF-A0A5S4YBU1-F1
#
_entry.id   AF-A0A5S4YBU1-F1
#
_cell.length_a   1.000
_cell.length_b   1.000
_cell.length_c   1.000
_cell.angle_alpha   90.00
_cell.angle_beta   90.00
_cell.angle_gamma   90.00
#
_symmetry.space_group_name_H-M   'P 1'
#
loop_
_entity.id
_entity.type
_entity.pdbx_description
1 polymer ?
#
loop_
_entity_poly.entity_id
_entity_poly.type
_entity_poly.pdbx_seq_one_letter_code
_entity_poly.pdbx_strand_id
1 'polypeptide(L)'
;MTNVPTPEERRAIEAKVSPQRRAEIEGLVKSLAPVIGDFVLKATAPLKERIKELESRPTLRYLGIWDASRTYPPGSFVTHAGSIWHTDAENTGVRPGEGGNFWRLAVKRGTK
;
A
#
# COMPACT_ATOMS: atom_id res chain seq x y z
N MET A 1 -16.91 -22.09 -5.20
CA MET A 1 -18.15 -21.97 -5.99
C MET A 1 -18.65 -20.54 -5.82
N THR A 2 -18.57 -19.71 -6.86
CA THR A 2 -19.02 -18.31 -6.82
C THR A 2 -20.55 -18.28 -6.91
N ASN A 3 -21.20 -17.58 -5.98
CA ASN A 3 -22.66 -17.56 -5.81
C ASN A 3 -23.35 -16.64 -6.85
N VAL A 4 -22.95 -16.80 -8.12
CA VAL A 4 -23.30 -15.91 -9.22
C VAL A 4 -24.41 -16.56 -10.05
N PRO A 5 -25.61 -15.96 -10.16
CA PRO A 5 -26.74 -16.57 -10.85
C PRO A 5 -26.44 -16.88 -12.33
N THR A 6 -26.99 -17.98 -12.83
CA THR A 6 -26.93 -18.34 -14.26
C THR A 6 -27.73 -17.34 -15.11
N PRO A 7 -27.46 -17.23 -16.42
CA PRO A 7 -28.19 -16.31 -17.30
C PRO A 7 -29.72 -16.54 -17.32
N GLU A 8 -30.15 -17.80 -17.20
CA GLU A 8 -31.57 -18.16 -17.11
C GLU A 8 -32.17 -17.72 -15.78
N GLU A 9 -31.46 -17.91 -14.67
CA GLU A 9 -31.88 -17.40 -13.35
C GLU A 9 -31.98 -15.88 -13.34
N ARG A 10 -31.05 -15.16 -13.98
CA ARG A 10 -31.13 -13.69 -14.12
C ARG A 10 -32.38 -13.28 -14.90
N ARG A 11 -32.65 -13.91 -16.04
CA ARG A 11 -33.87 -13.66 -16.83
C ARG A 11 -35.14 -13.95 -16.02
N ALA A 12 -35.16 -15.04 -15.25
CA ALA A 12 -36.30 -15.38 -14.41
C ALA A 12 -36.51 -14.38 -13.26
N ILE A 13 -35.43 -13.85 -12.68
CA ILE A 13 -35.47 -12.78 -11.68
C ILE A 13 -35.97 -11.48 -12.31
N GLU A 14 -35.42 -11.10 -13.47
CA GLU A 14 -35.81 -9.88 -14.21
C GLU A 14 -37.27 -9.93 -14.68
N ALA A 15 -37.77 -11.09 -15.11
CA ALA A 15 -39.16 -11.29 -15.51
C ALA A 15 -40.15 -11.13 -14.33
N LYS A 16 -39.71 -11.38 -13.08
CA LYS A 16 -40.51 -11.19 -11.86
C LYS A 16 -40.61 -9.73 -11.43
N VAL A 17 -39.79 -8.84 -11.96
CA VAL A 17 -39.85 -7.41 -11.66
C VAL A 17 -40.77 -6.73 -12.68
N SER A 18 -41.84 -6.09 -12.21
CA SER A 18 -42.73 -5.33 -13.10
C SER A 18 -42.00 -4.10 -13.69
N PRO A 19 -42.40 -3.62 -14.88
CA PRO A 19 -41.86 -2.38 -15.45
C PRO A 19 -41.95 -1.18 -14.49
N GLN A 20 -43.05 -1.09 -13.73
CA GLN A 20 -43.26 -0.05 -12.73
C GLN A 20 -42.24 -0.12 -11.60
N ARG A 21 -41.99 -1.32 -11.05
CA ARG A 21 -40.99 -1.51 -9.99
C ARG A 21 -39.57 -1.24 -10.49
N ARG A 22 -39.26 -1.52 -11.77
CA ARG A 22 -37.99 -1.12 -12.39
C ARG A 22 -37.83 0.40 -12.44
N ALA A 23 -38.86 1.12 -12.87
CA ALA A 23 -38.85 2.59 -12.92
C ALA A 23 -38.69 3.22 -11.53
N GLU A 24 -39.33 2.65 -10.51
CA GLU A 24 -39.18 3.07 -9.11
C GLU A 24 -37.75 2.88 -8.60
N ILE A 25 -37.14 1.71 -8.85
CA ILE A 25 -35.74 1.43 -8.50
C ILE A 25 -34.81 2.39 -9.24
N GLU A 26 -35.03 2.63 -10.53
CA GLU A 26 -34.20 3.54 -11.32
C GLU A 26 -34.29 4.97 -10.81
N GLY A 27 -35.50 5.44 -10.46
CA GLY A 27 -35.71 6.74 -9.85
C GLY A 27 -35.00 6.87 -8.50
N LEU A 28 -35.07 5.83 -7.66
CA LEU A 28 -34.38 5.78 -6.38
C LEU A 28 -32.86 5.78 -6.53
N VAL A 29 -32.33 5.02 -7.49
CA VAL A 29 -30.89 5.02 -7.78
C VAL A 29 -30.45 6.39 -8.29
N LYS A 30 -31.20 7.01 -9.21
CA LYS A 30 -30.89 8.35 -9.72
C LYS A 30 -30.87 9.41 -8.62
N SER A 31 -31.73 9.29 -7.61
CA SER A 31 -31.77 10.24 -6.49
C SER A 31 -30.68 9.98 -5.45
N LEU A 32 -30.43 8.72 -5.09
CA LEU A 32 -29.47 8.37 -4.04
C LEU A 32 -28.02 8.29 -4.51
N ALA A 33 -27.77 7.86 -5.75
CA ALA A 33 -26.41 7.68 -6.28
C ALA A 33 -25.54 8.95 -6.15
N PRO A 34 -25.99 10.16 -6.54
CA PRO A 34 -25.16 11.36 -6.36
C PRO A 34 -24.91 11.67 -4.89
N VAL A 35 -25.90 11.52 -4.00
CA VAL A 35 -25.76 11.78 -2.56
C VAL A 35 -24.75 10.83 -1.91
N ILE A 36 -24.85 9.53 -2.24
CA ILE A 36 -23.90 8.52 -1.77
C ILE A 36 -22.51 8.81 -2.34
N GLY A 37 -22.42 9.16 -3.63
CA GLY A 37 -21.18 9.53 -4.29
C GLY A 37 -20.48 10.70 -3.59
N ASP A 38 -21.22 11.78 -3.33
CA ASP A 38 -20.72 12.96 -2.63
C ASP A 38 -20.26 12.63 -1.21
N PHE A 39 -21.05 11.84 -0.47
CA PHE A 39 -20.68 11.43 0.88
C PHE A 39 -19.41 10.57 0.89
N VAL A 40 -19.31 9.58 0.00
CA VAL A 40 -18.13 8.72 -0.12
C VAL A 40 -16.91 9.52 -0.55
N LEU A 41 -17.03 10.42 -1.52
CA LEU A 41 -15.94 11.28 -1.95
C LEU A 41 -15.47 12.19 -0.80
N LYS A 42 -16.40 12.84 -0.10
CA LYS A 42 -16.09 13.69 1.05
C LYS A 42 -15.40 12.93 2.17
N ALA A 43 -15.83 11.70 2.45
CA ALA A 43 -15.21 10.86 3.47
C ALA A 43 -13.84 10.32 3.06
N THR A 44 -13.64 9.95 1.79
CA THR A 44 -12.44 9.24 1.34
C THR A 44 -11.34 10.13 0.77
N ALA A 45 -11.67 11.29 0.19
CA ALA A 45 -10.68 12.24 -0.32
C ALA A 45 -9.60 12.66 0.71
N PRO A 46 -9.95 13.08 1.95
CA PRO A 46 -8.93 13.45 2.94
C PRO A 46 -8.09 12.25 3.38
N LEU A 47 -8.68 11.05 3.42
CA LEU A 47 -7.95 9.82 3.76
C LEU A 47 -6.94 9.45 2.67
N LYS A 48 -7.30 9.59 1.39
CA LYS A 48 -6.39 9.38 0.26
C LYS A 48 -5.19 10.33 0.33
N GLU A 49 -5.43 11.61 0.62
CA GLU A 49 -4.33 12.58 0.76
C GLU A 49 -3.44 12.24 1.97
N ARG A 50 -4.06 11.86 3.10
CA ARG A 50 -3.29 11.46 4.28
C ARG A 50 -2.44 10.21 4.06
N ILE A 51 -2.95 9.22 3.33
CA ILE A 51 -2.19 8.02 2.97
C ILE A 51 -0.99 8.40 2.10
N LYS A 52 -1.21 9.21 1.06
CA LYS A 52 -0.13 9.70 0.19
C LYS A 52 0.94 10.44 0.99
N GLU A 53 0.54 11.30 1.92
CA GLU A 53 1.46 11.99 2.83
C GLU A 53 2.26 10.99 3.68
N LEU A 54 1.60 10.00 4.29
CA LEU A 54 2.26 8.98 5.11
C LEU A 54 3.24 8.10 4.31
N GLU A 55 2.86 7.70 3.11
CA GLU A 55 3.70 6.88 2.21
C GLU A 55 4.91 7.66 1.69
N SER A 56 4.79 8.99 1.57
CA SER A 56 5.92 9.85 1.19
C SER A 56 6.93 10.10 2.31
N ARG A 57 6.57 9.79 3.57
CA ARG A 57 7.47 10.04 4.71
C ARG A 57 8.67 9.10 4.63
N PRO A 58 9.89 9.61 4.91
CA PRO A 58 11.05 8.75 5.11
C PRO A 58 10.76 7.73 6.21
N THR A 59 10.83 6.44 5.89
CA THR A 59 10.69 5.37 6.87
C THR A 59 12.06 4.81 7.22
N LEU A 60 12.34 4.64 8.52
CA LEU A 60 13.54 3.94 8.95
C LEU A 60 13.30 2.44 8.80
N ARG A 61 13.82 1.85 7.72
CA ARG A 61 13.72 0.41 7.46
C ARG A 61 14.92 -0.32 8.07
N TYR A 62 14.81 -0.72 9.33
CA TYR A 62 15.86 -1.52 9.98
C TYR A 62 15.73 -3.01 9.63
N LEU A 63 16.77 -3.57 9.03
CA LEU A 63 16.79 -4.94 8.51
C LEU A 63 17.61 -5.90 9.38
N GLY A 64 18.06 -5.48 10.57
CA GLY A 64 18.82 -6.30 11.50
C GLY A 64 20.31 -6.28 11.24
N ILE A 65 21.00 -7.37 11.61
CA ILE A 65 22.44 -7.54 11.37
C ILE A 65 22.67 -7.77 9.86
N TRP A 66 23.75 -7.21 9.32
CA TRP A 66 24.14 -7.42 7.93
C TRP A 66 24.44 -8.91 7.63
N ASP A 67 24.00 -9.36 6.46
CA ASP A 67 24.13 -10.71 5.93
C ASP A 67 24.53 -10.62 4.44
N ALA A 68 25.58 -11.32 4.04
CA ALA A 68 26.10 -11.30 2.67
C ALA A 68 25.11 -11.86 1.63
N SER A 69 24.20 -12.75 2.03
CA SER A 69 23.21 -13.38 1.15
C SER A 69 21.98 -12.52 0.88
N ARG A 70 21.82 -11.41 1.62
CA ARG A 70 20.62 -10.57 1.57
C ARG A 70 20.82 -9.36 0.66
N THR A 71 19.77 -9.04 -0.12
CA THR A 71 19.69 -7.78 -0.87
C THR A 71 19.14 -6.67 0.00
N TYR A 72 19.82 -5.52 0.00
CA TYR A 72 19.47 -4.33 0.77
C TYR A 72 19.05 -3.20 -0.16
N PRO A 73 17.77 -2.78 -0.16
CA PRO A 73 17.32 -1.65 -0.96
C PRO A 73 17.76 -0.30 -0.36
N PRO A 74 17.83 0.78 -1.16
CA PRO A 74 18.14 2.12 -0.69
C PRO A 74 17.23 2.56 0.46
N GLY A 75 17.77 3.33 1.41
CA GLY A 75 17.03 3.80 2.59
C GLY A 75 16.96 2.78 3.75
N SER A 76 17.51 1.58 3.56
CA SER A 76 17.57 0.57 4.62
C SER A 76 18.68 0.85 5.62
N PHE A 77 18.50 0.32 6.84
CA PHE A 77 19.49 0.38 7.91
C PHE A 77 19.84 -1.02 8.40
N VAL A 78 21.12 -1.25 8.70
CA VAL A 78 21.61 -2.53 9.27
C VAL A 78 22.61 -2.27 10.39
N THR A 79 22.83 -3.27 11.23
CA THR A 79 23.95 -3.29 12.17
C THR A 79 25.10 -4.10 11.61
N HIS A 80 26.30 -3.51 11.63
CA HIS A 80 27.54 -4.21 11.29
C HIS A 80 28.72 -3.66 12.12
N ALA A 81 29.52 -4.57 12.69
CA ALA A 81 30.69 -4.26 13.51
C ALA A 81 30.41 -3.28 14.68
N GLY A 82 29.21 -3.36 15.27
CA GLY A 82 28.76 -2.50 16.38
C GLY A 82 28.28 -1.10 15.97
N SER A 83 28.19 -0.81 14.68
CA SER A 83 27.71 0.46 14.12
C SER A 83 26.40 0.26 13.36
N ILE A 84 25.62 1.32 13.19
CA ILE A 84 24.46 1.35 12.29
C ILE A 84 24.89 1.96 10.95
N TRP A 85 24.49 1.32 9.85
CA TRP A 85 24.81 1.73 8.48
C TRP A 85 23.53 1.94 7.69
N HIS A 86 23.53 2.98 6.85
CA HIS A 86 22.48 3.31 5.88
C HIS A 86 22.88 2.79 4.50
N THR A 87 21.93 2.20 3.76
CA THR A 87 22.12 1.77 2.37
C THR A 87 21.78 2.91 1.41
N ASP A 88 22.78 3.44 0.70
CA ASP A 88 22.59 4.49 -0.30
C ASP A 88 22.12 3.95 -1.65
N ALA A 89 22.59 2.77 -2.03
CA ALA A 89 22.28 2.11 -3.29
C ALA A 89 22.02 0.61 -3.06
N GLU A 90 21.12 0.03 -3.86
CA GLU A 90 20.80 -1.38 -3.75
C GLU A 90 22.06 -2.25 -3.89
N ASN A 91 22.23 -3.22 -2.99
CA ASN A 91 23.36 -4.14 -3.05
C ASN A 91 23.09 -5.48 -2.36
N THR A 92 23.89 -6.47 -2.73
CA THR A 92 23.96 -7.81 -2.14
C THR A 92 25.43 -8.18 -1.99
N GLY A 93 25.81 -8.80 -0.87
CA GLY A 93 27.18 -9.25 -0.64
C GLY A 93 28.23 -8.17 -0.34
N VAL A 94 27.92 -6.89 -0.55
CA VAL A 94 28.83 -5.78 -0.23
C VAL A 94 28.76 -5.47 1.26
N ARG A 95 29.88 -5.57 1.98
CA ARG A 95 29.93 -5.34 3.42
C ARG A 95 29.95 -3.84 3.74
N PRO A 96 29.24 -3.39 4.79
CA PRO A 96 29.35 -2.02 5.28
C PRO A 96 30.78 -1.71 5.74
N GLY A 97 31.36 -0.65 5.20
CA GLY A 97 32.71 -0.19 5.55
C GLY A 97 33.84 -0.69 4.64
N GLU A 98 33.58 -1.56 3.65
CA GLU A 98 34.59 -2.05 2.69
C GLU A 98 34.84 -1.09 1.50
N GLY A 99 34.30 0.14 1.55
CA GLY A 99 34.43 1.15 0.49
C GLY A 99 33.35 1.01 -0.60
N GLY A 100 33.15 2.09 -1.38
CA GLY A 100 32.09 2.19 -2.39
C GLY A 100 30.88 3.01 -1.94
N ASN A 101 29.97 3.32 -2.89
CA ASN A 101 28.82 4.21 -2.68
C ASN A 101 27.54 3.47 -2.22
N PHE A 102 27.69 2.32 -1.57
CA PHE A 102 26.55 1.48 -1.14
C PHE A 102 26.14 1.71 0.31
N TRP A 103 27.12 1.94 1.19
CA TRP A 103 26.90 2.03 2.63
C TRP A 103 27.46 3.34 3.19
N ARG A 104 26.62 4.06 3.95
CA ARG A 104 27.03 5.24 4.73
C ARG A 104 26.93 4.94 6.22
N LEU A 105 27.97 5.28 6.98
CA LEU A 105 27.93 5.16 8.44
C LEU A 105 26.86 6.12 9.01
N ALA A 106 25.86 5.57 9.71
CA ALA A 106 24.77 6.36 10.30
C ALA A 106 25.00 6.60 11.80
N VAL A 107 25.44 5.57 12.53
CA VAL A 107 25.80 5.67 13.94
C VAL A 107 27.09 4.92 14.17
N LYS A 108 28.11 5.61 14.67
CA LYS A 108 29.41 5.01 15.01
C LYS A 108 29.28 4.21 16.32
N ARG A 109 29.91 3.04 16.39
CA ARG A 109 30.08 2.31 17.65
C ARG A 109 30.70 3.19 18.73
N GLY A 110 30.22 3.04 19.97
CA GLY A 110 30.79 3.72 21.13
C GLY A 110 32.20 3.21 21.45
N THR A 111 32.97 4.05 22.13
CA THR A 111 34.26 3.69 22.77
C THR A 111 34.10 3.86 24.27
N LYS A 112 34.66 2.93 25.05
CA LYS A 112 34.80 3.10 26.50
C LYS A 112 35.98 4.00 26.82
#